data_AF-A0A8T3RG30-F1
#
_entry.id   AF-A0A8T3RG30-F1
#
_cell.length_a   1.000
_cell.length_b   1.000
_cell.length_c   1.000
_cell.angle_alpha   90.00
_cell.angle_beta   90.00
_cell.angle_gamma   90.00
#
_symmetry.space_group_name_H-M   'P 1'
#
loop_
_entity.id
_entity.type
_entity.pdbx_description
1 polymer ?
#
loop_
_entity_poly.entity_id
_entity_poly.type
_entity_poly.pdbx_seq_one_letter_code
_entity_poly.pdbx_strand_id
1 'polypeptide(L)'
;NHIVVFYLGFPLYSILGMAAWLYARTRLPLYANRISLPLTLAVVGPFMGFNEWGHTFWFREELFASPVHYAFVISVCFALALGGTILQMVMRMAELLDKLESEESNAA
;
A
#
# COMPACT_ATOMS: atom_id res chain seq x y z
N ASN A 1 -16.23 -18.38 0.78
CA ASN A 1 -15.23 -19.45 0.59
C ASN A 1 -13.93 -19.00 1.22
N HIS A 2 -13.75 -19.28 2.52
CA HIS A 2 -12.71 -18.65 3.36
C HIS A 2 -11.30 -19.12 2.98
N ILE A 3 -11.18 -20.33 2.43
CA ILE A 3 -9.89 -20.90 2.04
C ILE A 3 -9.22 -20.04 0.95
N VAL A 4 -9.95 -19.71 -0.11
CA VAL A 4 -9.40 -18.92 -1.22
C VAL A 4 -9.05 -17.50 -0.77
N VAL A 5 -9.91 -16.88 0.03
CA VAL A 5 -9.69 -15.49 0.46
C VAL A 5 -8.49 -15.38 1.40
N PHE A 6 -8.42 -16.21 2.44
CA PHE A 6 -7.39 -16.12 3.49
C PHE A 6 -6.07 -16.78 3.14
N TYR A 7 -6.07 -17.84 2.32
CA TYR A 7 -4.85 -18.61 2.03
C TYR A 7 -4.32 -18.38 0.62
N LEU A 8 -5.09 -17.72 -0.26
CA LEU A 8 -4.62 -17.33 -1.59
C LEU A 8 -4.67 -15.81 -1.77
N GLY A 9 -5.83 -15.19 -1.60
CA GLY A 9 -6.03 -13.75 -1.87
C GLY A 9 -5.15 -12.84 -1.03
N PHE A 10 -5.29 -12.89 0.30
CA PHE A 10 -4.49 -12.08 1.22
C PHE A 10 -2.98 -12.36 1.11
N PRO A 11 -2.51 -13.62 1.11
CA PRO A 11 -1.08 -13.91 0.94
C PRO A 11 -0.52 -13.43 -0.40
N LEU A 12 -1.26 -13.62 -1.50
CA LEU A 12 -0.85 -13.14 -2.82
C LEU A 12 -0.73 -11.62 -2.84
N TYR A 13 -1.71 -10.90 -2.29
CA TYR A 13 -1.63 -9.44 -2.16
C TYR A 13 -0.40 -9.01 -1.36
N SER A 14 -0.16 -9.63 -0.20
CA SER A 14 0.99 -9.27 0.65
C SER A 14 2.33 -9.53 -0.03
N ILE A 15 2.49 -10.66 -0.72
CA ILE A 15 3.72 -10.98 -1.46
C ILE A 15 3.93 -9.99 -2.60
N LEU A 16 2.91 -9.72 -3.41
CA LEU A 16 3.00 -8.76 -4.52
C LEU A 16 3.25 -7.33 -4.02
N GLY A 17 2.59 -6.94 -2.94
CA GLY A 17 2.79 -5.64 -2.30
C GLY A 17 4.21 -5.46 -1.78
N MET A 18 4.75 -6.46 -1.07
CA MET A 18 6.13 -6.43 -0.59
C MET A 18 7.14 -6.44 -1.75
N ALA A 19 6.88 -7.24 -2.80
CA ALA A 19 7.72 -7.26 -3.99
C ALA A 19 7.74 -5.89 -4.69
N ALA A 20 6.57 -5.25 -4.83
CA ALA A 20 6.46 -3.91 -5.41
C ALA A 20 7.18 -2.84 -4.57
N TRP A 21 7.08 -2.92 -3.24
CA TRP A 21 7.79 -2.02 -2.33
C TRP A 21 9.31 -2.17 -2.43
N LEU A 22 9.81 -3.41 -2.43
CA LEU A 22 11.23 -3.71 -2.60
C LEU A 22 11.74 -3.26 -3.98
N TYR A 23 10.96 -3.51 -5.03
CA TYR A 23 11.30 -3.07 -6.38
C TYR A 23 11.41 -1.54 -6.46
N ALA A 24 10.41 -0.82 -5.94
CA ALA A 24 10.43 0.64 -5.93
C ALA A 24 11.67 1.17 -5.18
N ARG A 25 11.98 0.61 -4.01
CA ARG A 25 13.14 1.03 -3.21
C ARG A 25 14.49 0.75 -3.88
N THR A 26 14.61 -0.33 -4.63
CA THR A 26 15.89 -0.79 -5.21
C THR A 26 16.14 -0.35 -6.66
N ARG A 27 15.09 0.09 -7.37
CA ARG A 27 15.18 0.42 -8.81
C ARG A 27 14.73 1.84 -9.16
N LEU A 28 13.90 2.47 -8.34
CA LEU A 28 13.38 3.81 -8.63
C LEU A 28 14.08 4.85 -7.76
N PRO A 29 14.79 5.84 -8.35
CA PRO A 29 15.54 6.84 -7.58
C PRO A 29 14.64 7.72 -6.71
N LEU A 30 13.37 7.92 -7.12
CA LEU A 30 12.35 8.62 -6.34
C LEU A 30 12.12 7.97 -4.97
N TYR A 31 12.05 6.63 -4.96
CA TYR A 31 11.75 5.85 -3.77
C TYR A 31 13.01 5.36 -3.06
N ALA A 32 14.19 5.36 -3.69
CA ALA A 32 15.45 4.95 -3.05
C ALA A 32 15.87 5.92 -1.94
N ASN A 33 15.84 7.23 -2.23
CA ASN A 33 16.34 8.27 -1.32
C ASN A 33 15.44 8.51 -0.09
N ARG A 34 14.13 8.26 -0.20
CA ARG A 34 13.17 8.46 0.90
C ARG A 34 12.12 7.36 0.90
N ILE A 35 11.67 6.97 2.10
CA ILE A 35 10.59 5.98 2.24
C ILE A 35 9.27 6.68 1.90
N SER A 36 8.57 6.18 0.88
CA SER A 36 7.22 6.68 0.58
C SER A 36 6.24 6.17 1.61
N LEU A 37 5.70 7.12 2.38
CA LEU A 37 4.63 6.89 3.35
C LEU A 37 3.39 6.24 2.70
N PRO A 38 2.85 6.73 1.56
CA PRO A 38 1.68 6.11 0.97
C PRO A 38 1.94 4.68 0.46
N LEU A 39 3.10 4.41 -0.15
CA LEU A 39 3.45 3.07 -0.63
C LEU A 39 3.61 2.09 0.54
N THR A 40 4.20 2.55 1.66
CA THR A 40 4.41 1.70 2.84
C THR A 40 3.10 1.40 3.55
N LEU A 41 2.21 2.38 3.69
CA LEU A 41 0.88 2.16 4.27
C LEU A 41 0.04 1.19 3.44
N ALA A 42 0.07 1.29 2.11
CA ALA A 42 -0.65 0.38 1.22
C ALA A 42 -0.22 -1.08 1.39
N VAL A 43 1.07 -1.33 1.63
CA VAL A 43 1.62 -2.69 1.77
C VAL A 43 1.41 -3.27 3.18
N VAL A 44 1.43 -2.42 4.21
CA VAL A 44 1.27 -2.86 5.61
C VAL A 44 -0.21 -2.99 6.00
N GLY A 45 -1.11 -2.25 5.35
CA GLY A 45 -2.55 -2.26 5.65
C GLY A 45 -3.21 -3.63 5.80
N PRO A 46 -3.00 -4.61 4.90
CA PRO A 46 -3.65 -5.92 4.99
C PRO A 46 -3.31 -6.72 6.26
N PHE A 47 -2.18 -6.46 6.91
CA PHE A 47 -1.77 -7.17 8.12
C PHE A 47 -2.58 -6.74 9.36
N MET A 48 -3.36 -5.66 9.27
CA MET A 48 -4.15 -5.12 10.38
C MET A 48 -5.64 -5.52 10.34
N GLY A 49 -6.06 -6.30 9.33
CA GLY A 49 -7.47 -6.62 9.08
C GLY A 49 -7.96 -7.95 9.66
N PHE A 50 -8.06 -8.08 10.98
CA PHE A 50 -8.54 -9.30 11.66
C PHE A 50 -10.07 -9.34 11.90
N ASN A 51 -10.86 -8.92 10.92
CA ASN A 51 -12.31 -8.66 11.09
C ASN A 51 -13.13 -9.89 11.53
N GLU A 52 -12.82 -11.08 11.04
CA GLU A 52 -13.57 -12.31 11.39
C GLU A 52 -13.14 -12.93 12.73
N TRP A 53 -11.98 -12.54 13.25
CA TRP A 53 -11.47 -13.03 14.54
C TRP A 53 -12.12 -12.32 15.75
N GLY A 54 -12.83 -11.22 15.53
CA GLY A 54 -13.57 -10.52 16.59
C GLY A 54 -14.80 -11.27 17.11
N HIS A 55 -15.32 -12.24 16.36
CA HIS A 55 -16.54 -12.98 16.69
C HIS A 55 -16.31 -14.30 17.46
N THR A 56 -15.04 -14.69 17.72
CA THR A 56 -14.71 -15.97 18.36
C THR A 56 -14.39 -15.86 19.86
N PHE A 57 -14.40 -14.66 20.45
CA PHE A 57 -14.09 -14.44 21.86
C PHE A 57 -15.33 -14.07 22.69
N TRP A 58 -15.72 -14.98 23.60
CA TRP A 58 -16.90 -14.87 24.48
C TRP A 58 -16.80 -13.77 25.56
N PHE A 59 -15.61 -13.20 25.80
CA PHE A 59 -15.40 -12.16 26.81
C PHE A 59 -15.18 -10.79 26.16
N ARG A 60 -16.30 -10.11 25.90
CA ARG A 60 -16.48 -8.66 25.70
C ARG A 60 -16.24 -8.11 24.28
N GLU A 61 -17.34 -8.06 23.51
CA GLU A 61 -17.54 -7.25 22.30
C GLU A 61 -16.96 -5.82 22.40
N GLU A 62 -17.05 -5.13 23.54
CA GLU A 62 -16.71 -3.70 23.62
C GLU A 62 -15.23 -3.37 23.77
N LEU A 63 -14.41 -4.27 24.36
CA LEU A 63 -12.97 -4.01 24.57
C LEU A 63 -12.07 -4.61 23.49
N PHE A 64 -12.51 -5.70 22.84
CA PHE A 64 -11.69 -6.43 21.88
C PHE A 64 -12.27 -6.42 20.46
N ALA A 65 -13.61 -6.44 20.29
CA ALA A 65 -14.19 -6.39 18.94
C ALA A 65 -14.09 -4.97 18.34
N SER A 66 -14.33 -3.92 19.13
CA SER A 66 -14.25 -2.53 18.67
C SER A 66 -12.86 -2.15 18.11
N PRO A 67 -11.73 -2.35 18.81
CA PRO A 67 -10.40 -2.06 18.25
C PRO A 67 -10.04 -2.90 17.01
N VAL A 68 -10.49 -4.15 16.93
CA VAL A 68 -10.24 -5.04 15.79
C VAL A 68 -11.03 -4.60 14.55
N HIS A 69 -12.29 -4.15 14.73
CA HIS A 69 -13.08 -3.57 13.64
C HIS A 69 -12.49 -2.23 13.17
N TYR A 70 -12.07 -1.36 14.09
CA TYR A 70 -11.39 -0.12 13.71
C TYR A 70 -10.06 -0.37 13.00
N ALA A 71 -9.29 -1.38 13.40
CA ALA A 71 -8.08 -1.79 12.67
C ALA A 71 -8.40 -2.25 11.24
N PHE A 72 -9.50 -2.99 11.03
CA PHE A 72 -9.98 -3.34 9.69
C PHE A 72 -10.38 -2.09 8.88
N VAL A 73 -11.12 -1.14 9.48
CA VAL A 73 -11.48 0.12 8.81
C VAL A 73 -10.23 0.91 8.43
N ILE A 74 -9.25 1.03 9.33
CA ILE A 74 -7.96 1.69 9.07
C ILE A 74 -7.20 0.98 7.96
N SER A 75 -7.23 -0.36 7.92
CA SER A 75 -6.63 -1.17 6.86
C SER A 75 -7.22 -0.85 5.49
N VAL A 76 -8.55 -0.69 5.42
CA VAL A 76 -9.26 -0.27 4.20
C VAL A 76 -8.92 1.18 3.84
N CYS A 77 -8.81 2.08 4.82
CA CYS A 77 -8.34 3.44 4.59
C CYS A 77 -6.89 3.48 4.06
N PHE A 78 -6.02 2.55 4.47
CA PHE A 78 -4.68 2.44 3.91
C PHE A 78 -4.67 1.97 2.46
N ALA A 79 -5.73 1.30 1.97
CA ALA A 79 -5.88 1.05 0.54
C ALA A 79 -6.01 2.36 -0.27
N LEU A 80 -6.55 3.44 0.32
CA LEU A 80 -6.57 4.76 -0.32
C LEU A 80 -5.16 5.36 -0.49
N ALA A 81 -4.17 4.88 0.28
CA ALA A 81 -2.78 5.29 0.10
C ALA A 81 -2.20 4.84 -1.26
N LEU A 82 -2.84 3.89 -1.96
CA LEU A 82 -2.56 3.60 -3.37
C LEU A 82 -2.77 4.83 -4.26
N GLY A 83 -3.80 5.63 -4.00
CA GLY A 83 -4.02 6.89 -4.73
C GLY A 83 -2.87 7.88 -4.56
N GLY A 84 -2.35 8.02 -3.33
CA GLY A 84 -1.16 8.84 -3.05
C GLY A 84 0.10 8.30 -3.73
N THR A 85 0.23 6.98 -3.84
CA THR A 85 1.35 6.33 -4.54
C THR A 85 1.29 6.61 -6.04
N ILE A 86 0.09 6.51 -6.66
CA ILE A 86 -0.11 6.82 -8.08
C ILE A 86 0.22 8.29 -8.35
N LEU A 87 -0.22 9.21 -7.49
CA LEU A 87 0.09 10.63 -7.65
C LEU A 87 1.60 10.89 -7.66
N GLN A 88 2.36 10.26 -6.76
CA GLN A 88 3.83 10.34 -6.74
C GLN A 88 4.46 9.84 -8.04
N MET A 89 3.92 8.77 -8.64
CA MET A 89 4.39 8.26 -9.92
C MET A 89 4.08 9.24 -11.06
N VAL A 90 2.87 9.79 -11.13
CA VAL A 90 2.45 10.75 -12.18
C VAL A 90 3.28 12.03 -12.12
N MET A 91 3.47 12.60 -10.94
CA MET A 91 4.32 13.80 -10.78
C MET A 91 5.75 13.54 -11.26
N ARG A 92 6.30 12.36 -10.94
CA ARG A 92 7.64 12.00 -11.40
C ARG A 92 7.72 11.79 -12.90
N MET A 93 6.67 11.24 -13.53
CA MET A 93 6.62 11.10 -14.99
C MET A 93 6.57 12.47 -15.66
N ALA A 94 5.78 13.41 -15.16
CA ALA A 94 5.72 14.78 -15.67
C ALA A 94 7.09 15.48 -15.59
N GLU A 95 7.78 15.40 -14.45
CA GLU A 95 9.15 15.96 -14.29
C GLU A 95 10.16 15.39 -15.30
N LEU A 96 10.02 14.10 -15.65
CA LEU A 96 10.93 13.45 -16.60
C LEU A 96 10.61 13.86 -18.04
N LEU A 97 9.34 14.03 -18.38
CA LEU A 97 8.92 14.51 -19.70
C LEU A 97 9.39 15.95 -19.94
N ASP A 98 9.19 16.85 -18.98
CA ASP A 98 9.66 18.24 -19.09
C ASP A 98 11.19 18.32 -19.27
N LYS A 99 11.93 17.44 -18.60
CA LYS A 99 13.39 17.36 -18.76
C LYS A 99 13.79 16.90 -20.15
N LEU A 100 13.13 15.88 -20.69
CA LEU A 100 13.40 15.39 -22.04
C LEU A 100 13.14 16.49 -23.08
N GLU A 101 12.02 17.21 -22.98
CA GLU A 101 11.70 18.34 -23.87
C GLU A 101 12.75 19.45 -23.77
N SER A 102 13.20 19.79 -22.56
CA SER A 102 14.24 20.79 -22.36
C SER A 102 15.61 20.38 -22.93
N GLU A 103 15.94 19.09 -22.88
CA GLU A 103 17.18 18.55 -23.45
C GLU A 103 17.13 18.57 -24.98
N GLU A 104 15.99 18.22 -25.59
CA GLU A 104 15.79 18.29 -27.04
C GLU A 104 15.88 19.75 -27.54
N SER A 105 15.26 20.71 -26.85
CA SER A 105 15.35 22.12 -27.22
C SER A 105 16.75 22.72 -27.07
N ASN A 106 17.59 22.21 -26.16
CA ASN A 106 18.97 22.69 -25.98
C ASN A 106 19.94 22.04 -26.99
N ALA A 107 19.54 20.94 -27.63
CA ALA A 107 20.35 20.23 -28.62
C ALA A 107 20.11 20.72 -30.07
N ALA A 108 19.05 21.50 -30.31
CA ALA A 108 18.70 22.14 -31.57
C ALA A 108 19.24 23.58 -31.67
#